data_AF-A0AAE1VZM8-F1
#
_entry.id   AF-A0AAE1VZM8-F1
#
_cell.length_a   1.000
_cell.length_b   1.000
_cell.length_c   1.000
_cell.angle_alpha   90.00
_cell.angle_beta   90.00
_cell.angle_gamma   90.00
#
_symmetry.space_group_name_H-M   'P 1'
#
loop_
_entity.id
_entity.type
_entity.pdbx_description
1 polymer ?
#
loop_
_entity_poly.entity_id
_entity_poly.type
_entity_poly.pdbx_seq_one_letter_code
_entity_poly.pdbx_strand_id
1 'polypeptide(L)'
;METTTLLLLFSSSIFTFLTIPALSANPCRPDSCDAALGVEVRFPFRLRNRQPVRCGYPGFDLYCNAQNQTILRLPESGEFVVDHIDYTAQALFINDPDLCLPKRILNFTLSGSVFRGAYMREYTSSTIWTGTVTSRCLP
;
A
#
# COMPACT_ATOMS: atom_id res chain seq x y z
N MET A 1 -32.71 -23.79 -48.94
CA MET A 1 -31.27 -24.07 -48.71
C MET A 1 -30.57 -22.81 -48.19
N GLU A 2 -30.82 -21.64 -48.79
CA GLU A 2 -30.28 -20.33 -48.36
C GLU A 2 -30.75 -19.80 -46.99
N THR A 3 -32.01 -20.02 -46.60
CA THR A 3 -32.55 -19.51 -45.33
C THR A 3 -32.08 -20.33 -44.13
N THR A 4 -31.92 -21.64 -44.32
CA THR A 4 -31.38 -22.57 -43.33
C THR A 4 -29.90 -22.32 -43.07
N THR A 5 -29.11 -21.99 -44.10
CA THR A 5 -27.69 -21.65 -43.93
C THR A 5 -27.51 -20.33 -43.18
N LEU A 6 -28.33 -19.31 -43.47
CA LEU A 6 -28.31 -18.04 -42.72
C LEU A 6 -28.64 -18.24 -41.24
N LEU A 7 -29.67 -19.03 -40.91
CA LEU A 7 -30.04 -19.32 -39.51
C LEU A 7 -28.93 -20.06 -38.75
N LEU A 8 -28.22 -20.97 -39.41
CA LEU A 8 -27.08 -21.68 -38.82
C LEU A 8 -25.88 -20.76 -38.58
N LEU A 9 -25.63 -19.78 -39.46
CA LEU A 9 -24.58 -18.77 -39.27
C LEU A 9 -24.90 -17.84 -38.10
N PHE A 10 -26.16 -17.41 -37.96
CA PHE A 10 -26.60 -16.59 -36.83
C PHE A 10 -26.50 -17.37 -35.51
N SER A 11 -26.91 -18.65 -35.45
CA SER A 11 -26.83 -19.44 -34.23
C SER A 11 -25.39 -19.75 -33.81
N SER A 12 -24.52 -20.04 -34.78
CA SER A 12 -23.08 -20.26 -34.55
C SER A 12 -22.40 -19.00 -34.02
N SER A 13 -22.75 -17.82 -34.56
CA SER A 13 -22.21 -16.53 -34.10
C SER A 13 -22.62 -16.23 -32.65
N ILE A 14 -23.89 -16.46 -32.29
CA ILE A 14 -24.39 -16.25 -30.91
C ILE A 14 -23.71 -17.20 -29.93
N PHE A 15 -23.43 -18.45 -30.32
CA PHE A 15 -22.73 -19.42 -29.46
C PHE A 15 -21.28 -19.01 -29.20
N THR A 16 -20.59 -18.40 -30.17
CA THR A 16 -19.21 -17.91 -29.99
C THR A 16 -19.10 -16.69 -29.07
N PHE A 17 -20.15 -15.87 -28.93
CA PHE A 17 -20.17 -14.75 -27.97
C PHE A 17 -20.38 -15.19 -26.52
N LEU A 18 -20.99 -16.37 -26.28
CA LEU A 18 -21.27 -16.90 -24.94
C LEU A 18 -20.09 -17.65 -24.32
N THR A 19 -19.05 -17.96 -25.08
CA THR A 19 -17.91 -18.75 -24.62
C THR A 19 -16.67 -17.91 -24.27
N ILE A 20 -16.79 -16.58 -24.09
CA ILE A 20 -15.68 -15.80 -23.55
C ILE A 20 -15.54 -16.18 -22.07
N PRO A 21 -14.49 -16.90 -21.63
CA PRO A 21 -14.25 -17.07 -20.22
C PRO A 21 -13.96 -15.69 -19.66
N ALA A 22 -14.86 -15.16 -18.83
CA ALA A 22 -14.56 -14.00 -18.02
C ALA A 22 -13.43 -14.42 -17.09
N LEU A 23 -12.19 -14.04 -17.43
CA LEU A 23 -11.07 -14.13 -16.50
C LEU A 23 -11.41 -13.16 -15.37
N SER A 24 -12.09 -13.64 -14.33
CA SER A 24 -12.35 -12.87 -13.12
C SER A 24 -11.01 -12.75 -12.39
N ALA A 25 -10.14 -11.88 -12.91
CA ALA A 25 -9.00 -11.41 -12.17
C ALA A 25 -9.58 -10.82 -10.88
N ASN A 26 -9.33 -11.49 -9.75
CA ASN A 26 -9.82 -11.01 -8.47
C ASN A 26 -9.21 -9.61 -8.27
N PRO A 27 -10.01 -8.54 -8.34
CA PRO A 27 -9.49 -7.18 -8.52
C PRO A 27 -8.77 -6.68 -7.26
N CYS A 28 -8.96 -7.36 -6.13
CA CYS A 28 -8.40 -7.02 -4.82
C CYS A 28 -7.39 -8.07 -4.34
N ARG A 29 -6.60 -8.62 -5.26
CA ARG A 29 -5.47 -9.48 -4.87
C ARG A 29 -4.46 -8.68 -4.04
N PRO A 30 -3.85 -9.31 -3.02
CA PRO A 30 -2.72 -8.71 -2.34
C PRO A 30 -1.63 -8.30 -3.33
N ASP A 31 -0.96 -7.19 -3.05
CA ASP A 31 0.07 -6.61 -3.90
C ASP A 31 1.18 -6.00 -3.04
N SER A 32 2.37 -5.78 -3.60
CA SER A 32 3.50 -5.19 -2.89
C SER A 32 4.27 -4.22 -3.78
N CYS A 33 4.91 -3.22 -3.18
CA CYS A 33 5.71 -2.25 -3.93
C CYS A 33 6.99 -2.88 -4.51
N ASP A 34 7.58 -3.81 -3.76
CA ASP A 34 8.67 -4.68 -4.19
C ASP A 34 8.19 -6.15 -4.15
N ALA A 35 8.42 -6.89 -5.24
CA ALA A 35 7.90 -8.24 -5.40
C ALA A 35 8.63 -9.30 -4.55
N ALA A 36 9.87 -9.02 -4.12
CA ALA A 36 10.69 -9.96 -3.37
C ALA A 36 10.76 -9.62 -1.87
N LEU A 37 10.84 -8.33 -1.54
CA LEU A 37 11.09 -7.82 -0.19
C LEU A 37 10.00 -6.88 0.32
N GLY A 38 9.00 -6.56 -0.51
CA GLY A 38 7.96 -5.60 -0.16
C GLY A 38 6.95 -6.16 0.84
N VAL A 39 6.38 -5.27 1.64
CA VAL A 39 5.27 -5.61 2.53
C VAL A 39 4.04 -5.93 1.69
N GLU A 40 3.42 -7.08 1.93
CA GLU A 40 2.14 -7.44 1.31
C GLU A 40 1.03 -6.49 1.78
N VAL A 41 0.39 -5.81 0.83
CA VAL A 41 -0.74 -4.89 1.02
C VAL A 41 -2.03 -5.53 0.54
N ARG A 42 -2.98 -5.67 1.47
CA ARG A 42 -4.34 -6.16 1.24
C ARG A 42 -5.33 -5.41 2.12
N PHE A 43 -6.61 -5.66 1.89
CA PHE A 43 -7.71 -5.10 2.68
C PHE A 43 -7.42 -5.19 4.19
N PRO A 44 -7.63 -4.11 4.98
CA PRO A 44 -8.34 -2.87 4.65
C PRO A 44 -7.52 -1.80 3.91
N PHE A 45 -6.22 -2.03 3.73
CA PHE A 45 -5.32 -1.13 3.00
C PHE A 45 -5.38 -1.40 1.50
N ARG A 46 -4.95 -0.41 0.72
CA ARG A 46 -4.71 -0.61 -0.72
C ARG A 46 -3.53 0.22 -1.21
N LEU A 47 -2.84 -0.27 -2.22
CA LEU A 47 -1.87 0.50 -2.99
C LEU A 47 -2.59 1.39 -4.00
N ARG A 48 -2.58 2.71 -3.78
CA ARG A 48 -3.17 3.67 -4.71
C ARG A 48 -2.50 3.55 -6.08
N ASN A 49 -3.31 3.56 -7.14
CA ASN A 49 -2.92 3.37 -8.54
C ASN A 49 -2.48 1.94 -8.95
N ARG A 50 -2.43 0.98 -8.01
CA ARG A 50 -2.23 -0.45 -8.34
C ARG A 50 -3.46 -1.30 -8.03
N GLN A 51 -4.15 -0.99 -6.92
CA GLN A 51 -5.38 -1.66 -6.52
C GLN A 51 -6.60 -0.73 -6.70
N PRO A 52 -7.75 -1.25 -7.20
CA PRO A 52 -9.00 -0.51 -7.32
C PRO A 52 -9.46 0.12 -6.00
N VAL A 53 -10.19 1.22 -6.08
CA VAL A 53 -10.68 1.97 -4.89
C VAL A 53 -11.49 1.07 -3.95
N ARG A 54 -12.31 0.15 -4.49
CA ARG A 54 -13.11 -0.81 -3.71
C ARG A 54 -12.32 -1.81 -2.88
N CYS A 55 -11.00 -1.89 -3.04
CA CYS A 55 -10.16 -2.88 -2.37
C CYS A 55 -9.61 -2.40 -1.01
N GLY A 56 -9.88 -1.15 -0.62
CA GLY A 56 -9.48 -0.61 0.68
C GLY A 56 -10.48 0.41 1.20
N TYR A 57 -10.35 0.78 2.47
CA TYR A 57 -11.19 1.82 3.07
C TYR A 57 -10.71 3.23 2.69
N PRO A 58 -11.64 4.21 2.60
CA PRO A 58 -11.26 5.62 2.46
C PRO A 58 -10.30 6.04 3.57
N GLY A 59 -9.16 6.64 3.20
CA GLY A 59 -8.12 7.07 4.13
C GLY A 59 -7.05 6.01 4.46
N PHE A 60 -7.17 4.79 3.95
CA PHE A 60 -6.21 3.68 4.16
C PHE A 60 -5.31 3.44 2.94
N ASP A 61 -5.15 4.47 2.10
CA ASP A 61 -4.32 4.41 0.90
C ASP A 61 -2.83 4.41 1.24
N LEU A 62 -2.11 3.43 0.71
CA LEU A 62 -0.65 3.33 0.69
C LEU A 62 -0.14 3.58 -0.73
N TYR A 63 1.15 3.89 -0.86
CA TYR A 63 1.77 4.29 -2.12
C TYR A 63 3.10 3.56 -2.31
N CYS A 64 3.54 3.42 -3.56
CA CYS A 64 4.91 3.00 -3.84
C CYS A 64 5.73 4.22 -4.25
N ASN A 65 6.87 4.43 -3.60
CA ASN A 65 7.82 5.44 -4.05
C ASN A 65 8.72 4.91 -5.17
N ALA A 66 9.64 5.74 -5.65
CA ALA A 66 10.60 5.39 -6.70
C ALA A 66 11.61 4.31 -6.26
N GLN A 67 11.76 4.08 -4.96
CA GLN A 67 12.63 3.08 -4.35
C GLN A 67 11.88 1.76 -4.07
N ASN A 68 10.68 1.58 -4.61
CA ASN A 68 9.80 0.42 -4.38
C ASN A 68 9.43 0.20 -2.90
N GLN A 69 9.50 1.23 -2.07
CA GLN A 69 9.06 1.16 -0.68
C GLN A 69 7.57 1.48 -0.58
N THR A 70 6.90 0.82 0.35
CA THR A 70 5.50 1.11 0.71
C THR A 70 5.47 2.34 1.62
N ILE A 71 4.73 3.38 1.23
CA ILE A 71 4.67 4.67 1.91
C ILE A 71 3.28 4.93 2.47
N LEU A 72 3.25 5.38 3.73
CA LEU A 72 2.10 6.00 4.38
C LEU A 72 2.26 7.52 4.35
N ARG A 73 1.22 8.24 3.94
CA ARG A 73 1.18 9.71 4.01
C ARG A 73 0.19 10.16 5.07
N LEU A 74 0.69 10.86 6.07
CA LEU A 74 -0.08 11.51 7.12
C LEU A 74 -0.26 13.00 6.78
N PRO A 75 -1.47 13.58 6.94
CA PRO A 75 -1.74 14.96 6.53
C PRO A 75 -0.78 15.99 7.13
N GLU A 76 -0.57 15.92 8.44
CA GLU A 76 0.20 16.91 9.21
C GLU A 76 1.64 16.46 9.52
N SER A 77 2.02 15.21 9.21
CA SER A 77 3.33 14.65 9.54
C SER A 77 4.13 14.14 8.34
N GLY A 78 3.58 14.26 7.13
CA GLY A 78 4.26 13.90 5.91
C GLY A 78 4.33 12.39 5.67
N GLU A 79 5.39 11.96 4.98
CA GLU A 79 5.53 10.60 4.49
C GLU A 79 6.43 9.74 5.38
N PHE A 80 6.01 8.49 5.56
CA PHE A 80 6.71 7.47 6.34
C PHE A 80 6.79 6.16 5.56
N VAL A 81 7.90 5.44 5.73
CA VAL A 81 8.06 4.10 5.17
C VAL A 81 7.31 3.11 6.04
N VAL A 82 6.46 2.28 5.45
CA VAL A 82 5.80 1.17 6.13
C VAL A 82 6.81 0.03 6.28
N ASP A 83 7.13 -0.30 7.52
CA ASP A 83 8.04 -1.37 7.90
C ASP A 83 7.35 -2.74 7.83
N HIS A 84 6.21 -2.85 8.51
CA HIS A 84 5.35 -4.03 8.46
C HIS A 84 3.89 -3.70 8.80
N ILE A 85 2.99 -4.60 8.40
CA ILE A 85 1.55 -4.52 8.69
C ILE A 85 1.17 -5.73 9.53
N ASP A 86 0.69 -5.49 10.74
CA ASP A 86 0.04 -6.53 11.54
C ASP A 86 -1.45 -6.53 11.22
N TYR A 87 -1.88 -7.49 10.41
CA TYR A 87 -3.29 -7.64 10.03
C TYR A 87 -4.18 -8.15 11.16
N THR A 88 -3.61 -8.84 12.15
CA THR A 88 -4.35 -9.35 13.31
C THR A 88 -4.66 -8.19 14.27
N ALA A 89 -3.65 -7.36 14.56
CA ALA A 89 -3.80 -6.18 15.41
C ALA A 89 -4.37 -4.97 14.65
N GLN A 90 -4.48 -5.05 13.31
CA GLN A 90 -4.85 -3.94 12.42
C GLN A 90 -3.94 -2.72 12.59
N ALA A 91 -2.64 -2.95 12.71
CA ALA A 91 -1.63 -1.94 13.01
C ALA A 91 -0.61 -1.76 11.88
N LEU A 92 -0.22 -0.52 11.64
CA LEU A 92 0.88 -0.14 10.75
C LEU A 92 2.09 0.24 11.59
N PHE A 93 3.23 -0.34 11.27
CA PHE A 93 4.51 0.05 11.84
C PHE A 93 5.27 0.86 10.79
N ILE A 94 5.68 2.07 11.20
CA ILE A 94 6.24 3.06 10.28
C ILE A 94 7.61 3.51 10.76
N ASN A 95 8.49 3.76 9.80
CA ASN A 95 9.83 4.29 9.99
C ASN A 95 9.97 5.63 9.27
N ASP A 96 10.87 6.47 9.80
CA ASP A 96 11.25 7.71 9.14
C ASP A 96 12.12 7.39 7.91
N PRO A 97 11.77 7.85 6.69
CA PRO A 97 12.61 7.64 5.50
C PRO A 97 14.03 8.18 5.67
N ASP A 98 14.21 9.25 6.46
CA ASP A 98 15.51 9.88 6.70
C ASP A 98 16.29 9.21 7.86
N LEU A 99 15.72 8.18 8.50
CA LEU A 99 16.26 7.52 9.70
C LEU A 99 16.49 8.47 10.90
N CYS A 100 15.84 9.63 10.88
CA CYS A 100 15.90 10.69 11.88
C CYS A 100 14.59 10.78 12.69
N LEU A 101 13.97 9.63 12.98
CA LEU A 101 12.68 9.56 13.69
C LEU A 101 12.63 10.37 15.01
N PRO A 102 13.70 10.43 15.84
CA PRO A 102 13.73 11.28 17.03
C PRO A 102 13.45 12.78 16.76
N LYS A 103 13.88 13.32 15.60
CA LYS A 103 13.57 14.71 15.22
C LYS A 103 12.10 14.89 14.86
N ARG A 104 11.52 13.92 14.16
CA ARG A 104 10.12 13.99 13.71
C ARG A 104 9.13 13.81 14.84
N ILE A 105 9.51 13.04 15.86
CA ILE A 105 8.67 12.76 17.04
C ILE A 105 8.14 14.03 17.72
N LEU A 106 8.95 15.09 17.81
CA LEU A 106 8.55 16.33 18.47
C LEU A 106 7.38 17.04 17.78
N ASN A 107 7.25 16.85 16.46
CA ASN A 107 6.21 17.47 15.63
C ASN A 107 5.27 16.41 15.02
N PHE A 108 5.29 15.18 15.54
CA PHE A 108 4.48 14.09 15.03
C PHE A 108 3.03 14.24 15.51
N THR A 109 2.10 14.17 14.57
CA THR A 109 0.66 14.26 14.85
C THR A 109 -0.13 13.41 13.86
N LEU A 110 -1.14 12.72 14.38
CA LEU A 110 -2.10 11.96 13.59
C LEU A 110 -3.36 12.77 13.26
N SER A 111 -3.36 14.07 13.58
CA SER A 111 -4.48 14.96 13.29
C SER A 111 -4.84 14.93 11.79
N GLY A 112 -6.14 14.89 11.51
CA GLY A 112 -6.67 14.78 10.14
C GLY A 112 -6.53 13.39 9.50
N SER A 113 -5.86 12.43 10.15
CA SER A 113 -5.78 11.05 9.68
C SER A 113 -6.83 10.14 10.35
N VAL A 114 -7.11 9.00 9.72
CA VAL A 114 -7.98 7.93 10.28
C VAL A 114 -7.25 7.04 11.30
N PHE A 115 -5.94 7.23 11.45
CA PHE A 115 -5.08 6.40 12.28
C PHE A 115 -5.07 6.88 13.72
N ARG A 116 -4.88 5.93 14.65
CA ARG A 116 -4.72 6.20 16.08
C ARG A 116 -3.39 5.62 16.53
N GLY A 117 -2.66 6.37 17.34
CA GLY A 117 -1.40 5.90 17.91
C GLY A 117 -1.69 4.82 18.95
N ALA A 118 -1.22 3.61 18.71
CA ALA A 118 -1.36 2.49 19.65
C ALA A 118 -0.07 2.26 20.45
N TYR A 119 1.09 2.51 19.86
CA TYR A 119 2.38 2.27 20.49
C TYR A 119 3.45 3.20 19.92
N MET A 120 4.11 3.97 20.78
CA MET A 120 5.32 4.70 20.45
C MET A 120 6.47 3.89 21.05
N ARG A 121 7.36 3.35 20.21
CA ARG A 121 8.54 2.66 20.73
C ARG A 121 9.41 3.71 21.42
N GLU A 122 9.73 3.51 22.70
CA GLU A 122 10.68 4.38 23.41
C GLU A 122 12.06 4.18 22.78
N TYR A 123 12.55 5.18 22.06
CA TYR A 123 13.92 5.19 21.56
C TYR A 123 14.79 5.87 22.61
N THR A 124 15.52 5.09 23.41
CA THR A 124 16.60 5.63 24.23
C THR A 124 17.76 6.01 23.32
N SER A 125 17.92 7.31 23.07
CA SER A 125 19.10 7.86 22.41
C SER A 125 20.30 7.70 23.34
N SER A 126 21.03 6.59 23.26
CA SER A 126 22.33 6.45 23.92
C SER A 126 23.38 7.22 23.13
N THR A 127 23.64 8.47 23.51
CA THR A 127 24.80 9.22 23.02
C THR A 127 26.07 8.69 23.69
N ILE A 128 26.69 7.66 23.12
CA ILE A 128 28.11 7.35 23.39
C ILE A 128 28.93 8.13 22.35
N TRP A 129 29.51 9.25 22.78
CA TRP A 129 30.41 10.05 21.95
C TRP A 129 31.78 9.39 21.87
N THR A 130 31.99 8.52 20.89
CA THR A 130 33.32 8.12 20.42
C THR A 130 33.27 7.81 18.93
N GLY A 131 33.62 8.78 18.09
CA GLY A 131 33.77 8.58 16.63
C GLY A 131 32.83 9.44 15.80
N THR A 132 33.34 9.98 14.70
CA THR A 132 32.67 10.88 13.75
C THR A 132 31.35 10.32 13.24
N VAL A 133 30.25 10.76 13.86
CA VAL A 133 28.90 10.61 13.30
C VAL A 133 28.77 11.61 12.16
N THR A 134 28.62 11.12 10.94
CA THR A 134 28.08 11.92 9.83
C THR A 134 26.62 12.24 10.17
N SER A 135 26.42 13.32 10.91
CA SER A 135 25.14 13.73 11.49
C SER A 135 24.20 14.32 10.43
N ARG A 136 23.64 13.45 9.58
CA ARG A 136 22.51 13.79 8.70
C ARG A 136 21.22 14.15 9.45
N CYS A 137 21.21 13.97 10.77
CA CYS A 137 20.09 14.25 11.65
C CYS A 137 20.30 15.45 12.58
N LEU A 138 21.19 16.42 12.29
CA LEU A 138 21.23 17.72 12.98
C LEU A 138 20.50 18.79 12.14
N PRO A 139 19.83 19.78 12.76
CA PRO A 139 19.13 20.84 12.04
C PRO A 139 20.06 21.69 11.17
#